data_AF-A0A2G9UP42-F1
#
_entry.id   AF-A0A2G9UP42-F1
#
_cell.length_a   1.000
_cell.length_b   1.000
_cell.length_c   1.000
_cell.angle_alpha   90.00
_cell.angle_beta   90.00
_cell.angle_gamma   90.00
#
_symmetry.space_group_name_H-M   'P 1'
#
loop_
_entity.id
_entity.type
_entity.pdbx_description
1 polymer ?
#
loop_
_entity_poly.entity_id
_entity_poly.type
_entity_poly.pdbx_seq_one_letter_code
_entity_poly.pdbx_strand_id
1 'polypeptide(L)'
;MSGFEVALSCSSAVNSGVVQAGYSIDRYDETIARYTMIKHEAAPKSNPINPCRWKLLKHTKKDWKKDGLNTLNYKTLNVTLHKLFTHILVDLLEATERPPLEAKICY
;
A
#
# COMPACT_ATOMS: atom_id res chain seq x y z
N MET A 1 -18.75 1.81 -9.43
CA MET A 1 -17.54 1.27 -10.10
C MET A 1 -16.22 1.97 -9.70
N SER A 2 -16.23 2.97 -8.81
CA SER A 2 -15.03 3.75 -8.42
C SER A 2 -14.24 3.19 -7.21
N GLY A 3 -14.76 2.18 -6.50
CA GLY A 3 -14.13 1.63 -5.29
C GLY A 3 -13.02 0.60 -5.54
N PHE A 4 -12.85 0.13 -6.76
CA PHE A 4 -11.84 -0.91 -7.09
C PHE A 4 -10.46 -0.31 -7.38
N GLU A 5 -10.38 0.98 -7.69
CA GLU A 5 -9.19 1.56 -8.33
C GLU A 5 -8.04 1.86 -7.37
N VAL A 6 -8.34 2.26 -6.12
CA VAL A 6 -7.30 2.64 -5.14
C VAL A 6 -6.52 1.43 -4.62
N ALA A 7 -7.19 0.30 -4.36
CA ALA A 7 -6.52 -0.93 -3.94
C ALA A 7 -5.58 -1.51 -5.02
N LEU A 8 -5.90 -1.26 -6.30
CA LEU A 8 -5.10 -1.76 -7.42
C LEU A 8 -3.73 -1.07 -7.54
N SER A 9 -3.58 0.20 -7.12
CA SER A 9 -2.27 0.89 -7.24
C SER A 9 -1.20 0.27 -6.35
N CYS A 10 -1.50 0.01 -5.08
CA CYS A 10 -0.53 -0.54 -4.14
C CYS A 10 -0.20 -2.00 -4.49
N SER A 11 -1.21 -2.79 -4.87
CA SER A 11 -1.00 -4.18 -5.30
C SER A 11 -0.09 -4.27 -6.54
N SER A 12 -0.24 -3.34 -7.48
CA SER A 12 0.60 -3.27 -8.67
C SER A 12 2.05 -2.89 -8.34
N ALA A 13 2.24 -1.99 -7.37
CA ALA A 13 3.57 -1.58 -6.91
C ALA A 13 4.36 -2.76 -6.31
N VAL A 14 3.74 -3.51 -5.41
CA VAL A 14 4.37 -4.68 -4.76
C VAL A 14 4.68 -5.78 -5.79
N ASN A 15 3.73 -6.13 -6.65
CA ASN A 15 3.93 -7.16 -7.68
C ASN A 15 5.07 -6.79 -8.65
N SER A 16 5.23 -5.50 -8.96
CA SER A 16 6.35 -5.04 -9.78
C SER A 16 7.70 -5.34 -9.14
N GLY A 17 7.83 -5.22 -7.81
CA GLY A 17 9.06 -5.57 -7.08
C GLY A 17 9.38 -7.06 -7.18
N VAL A 18 8.38 -7.91 -6.93
CA VAL A 18 8.50 -9.38 -7.01
C VAL A 18 8.99 -9.83 -8.39
N VAL A 19 8.35 -9.34 -9.45
CA VAL A 19 8.70 -9.68 -10.84
C VAL A 19 10.09 -9.14 -11.22
N GLN A 20 10.45 -7.92 -10.78
CA GLN A 20 11.79 -7.35 -11.03
C GLN A 20 12.92 -8.08 -10.31
N ALA A 21 12.62 -8.73 -9.18
CA ALA A 21 13.57 -9.58 -8.47
C ALA A 21 13.72 -10.98 -9.10
N GLY A 22 12.93 -11.31 -10.13
CA GLY A 22 12.98 -12.59 -10.83
C GLY A 22 12.11 -13.69 -10.23
N TYR A 23 11.22 -13.36 -9.30
CA TYR A 23 10.30 -14.34 -8.69
C TYR A 23 9.00 -14.45 -9.48
N SER A 24 8.40 -15.64 -9.46
CA SER A 24 7.07 -15.91 -10.00
C SER A 24 5.98 -15.71 -8.94
N ILE A 25 4.83 -15.19 -9.36
CA ILE A 25 3.65 -15.04 -8.49
C ILE A 25 2.81 -16.30 -8.62
N ASP A 26 2.72 -17.08 -7.54
CA ASP A 26 1.85 -18.25 -7.47
C ASP A 26 0.44 -17.88 -6.98
N ARG A 27 -0.59 -18.49 -7.56
CA ARG A 27 -1.99 -18.24 -7.22
C ARG A 27 -2.76 -19.56 -7.26
N TYR A 28 -3.48 -19.84 -6.18
CA TYR A 28 -4.41 -20.98 -6.11
C TYR A 28 -5.55 -20.83 -7.11
N ASP A 29 -6.14 -21.97 -7.48
CA ASP A 29 -7.31 -22.03 -8.37
C ASP A 29 -8.47 -21.16 -7.83
N GLU A 30 -9.05 -20.35 -8.72
CA GLU A 30 -10.15 -19.44 -8.44
C GLU A 30 -11.42 -20.15 -7.95
N THR A 31 -11.56 -21.44 -8.20
CA THR A 31 -12.68 -22.24 -7.68
C THR A 31 -12.60 -22.44 -6.17
N ILE A 32 -11.40 -22.50 -5.60
CA ILE A 32 -11.14 -22.77 -4.18
C ILE A 32 -10.80 -21.47 -3.43
N ALA A 33 -10.10 -20.54 -4.08
CA ALA A 33 -9.54 -19.34 -3.45
C ALA A 33 -10.45 -18.10 -3.50
N ARG A 34 -11.76 -18.27 -3.29
CA ARG A 34 -12.71 -17.15 -3.32
C ARG A 34 -12.77 -16.44 -1.97
N TYR A 35 -12.70 -15.12 -2.00
CA TYR A 35 -12.83 -14.27 -0.83
C TYR A 35 -13.91 -13.21 -1.06
N THR A 36 -14.56 -12.79 0.03
CA THR A 36 -15.59 -11.75 0.00
C THR A 36 -15.08 -10.54 0.77
N MET A 37 -15.13 -9.35 0.16
CA MET A 37 -14.84 -8.13 0.91
C MET A 37 -15.97 -7.84 1.89
N ILE A 38 -15.62 -7.54 3.15
CA ILE A 38 -16.57 -7.04 4.13
C ILE A 38 -17.13 -5.72 3.61
N LYS A 39 -18.45 -5.50 3.76
CA LYS A 39 -19.08 -4.28 3.27
C LYS A 39 -18.52 -3.07 4.01
N HIS A 40 -17.94 -2.14 3.25
CA HIS A 40 -17.54 -0.83 3.74
C HIS A 40 -18.56 0.21 3.30
N GLU A 41 -18.73 1.29 4.06
CA GLU A 41 -19.55 2.43 3.63
C GLU A 41 -19.03 2.98 2.29
N ALA A 42 -19.95 3.43 1.43
CA ALA A 42 -19.60 3.94 0.12
C ALA A 42 -18.63 5.12 0.25
N ALA A 43 -17.49 5.00 -0.45
CA ALA A 43 -16.35 5.92 -0.51
C ALA A 43 -16.45 7.13 0.44
N PRO A 44 -15.85 7.07 1.64
CA PRO A 44 -15.65 8.28 2.41
C PRO A 44 -14.89 9.29 1.54
N LYS A 45 -15.17 10.59 1.71
CA LYS A 45 -14.38 11.70 1.15
C LYS A 45 -12.86 11.56 1.40
N SER A 46 -12.45 10.66 2.31
CA SER A 46 -11.08 10.36 2.66
C SER A 46 -10.29 9.55 1.62
N ASN A 47 -10.91 8.98 0.59
CA ASN A 47 -10.19 8.21 -0.44
C ASN A 47 -10.42 8.74 -1.87
N PRO A 48 -9.95 9.96 -2.19
CA PRO A 48 -10.04 10.50 -3.54
C PRO A 48 -9.11 9.76 -4.52
N ILE A 49 -9.44 9.81 -5.80
CA ILE A 49 -8.56 9.32 -6.88
C ILE A 49 -7.24 10.11 -6.81
N ASN A 50 -6.12 9.40 -6.74
CA ASN A 50 -4.80 10.03 -6.77
C ASN A 50 -4.48 10.53 -8.20
N PRO A 51 -4.36 11.85 -8.43
CA PRO A 51 -4.08 12.40 -9.76
C PRO A 51 -2.70 11.99 -10.30
N CYS A 52 -1.75 11.65 -9.43
CA CYS A 52 -0.37 11.31 -9.79
C CYS A 52 -0.16 9.81 -10.02
N ARG A 53 -1.23 9.00 -10.01
CA ARG A 53 -1.16 7.53 -10.03
C ARG A 53 -0.18 6.98 -11.07
N TRP A 54 -0.24 7.48 -12.31
CA TRP A 54 0.61 6.99 -13.41
C TRP A 54 2.09 7.35 -13.22
N LYS A 55 2.39 8.52 -12.65
CA LYS A 55 3.77 8.90 -12.30
C LYS A 55 4.30 7.99 -11.20
N LEU A 56 3.49 7.73 -10.18
CA LEU A 56 3.84 6.84 -9.06
C LEU A 56 4.15 5.42 -9.54
N LEU A 57 3.29 4.81 -10.37
CA LEU A 57 3.50 3.46 -10.90
C LEU A 57 4.79 3.34 -11.74
N LYS A 58 5.14 4.40 -12.50
CA LYS A 58 6.41 4.44 -13.25
C LYS A 58 7.61 4.61 -12.32
N HIS A 59 7.46 5.41 -11.25
CA HIS A 59 8.52 5.67 -10.29
C HIS A 59 8.84 4.44 -9.44
N THR A 60 7.84 3.66 -9.02
CA THR A 60 8.02 2.44 -8.23
C THR A 60 8.99 1.45 -8.90
N LYS A 61 8.95 1.30 -10.23
CA LYS A 61 9.91 0.45 -10.96
C LYS A 61 11.37 0.85 -10.78
N LYS A 62 11.65 2.13 -10.54
CA LYS A 62 13.02 2.63 -10.34
C LYS A 62 13.44 2.53 -8.88
N ASP A 63 12.53 2.84 -7.97
CA ASP A 63 12.86 3.12 -6.58
C ASP A 63 12.56 1.96 -5.62
N TRP A 64 11.97 0.84 -6.08
CA TRP A 64 11.60 -0.31 -5.23
C TRP A 64 12.73 -0.91 -4.39
N LYS A 65 14.01 -0.74 -4.78
CA LYS A 65 15.17 -1.19 -4.00
C LYS A 65 15.65 -0.17 -2.96
N LYS A 66 15.30 1.10 -3.16
CA LYS A 66 15.77 2.23 -2.35
C LYS A 66 14.74 2.60 -1.29
N ASP A 67 13.47 2.53 -1.65
CA ASP A 67 12.34 2.89 -0.82
C ASP A 67 11.54 1.64 -0.43
N GLY A 68 11.49 1.35 0.88
CA GLY A 68 10.88 0.14 1.42
C GLY A 68 11.23 -0.08 2.88
N LEU A 69 11.39 -1.35 3.28
CA LEU A 69 11.67 -1.73 4.67
C LEU A 69 12.99 -1.15 5.21
N ASN A 70 13.94 -0.85 4.33
CA ASN A 70 15.23 -0.25 4.65
C ASN A 70 15.15 1.24 5.02
N THR A 71 14.09 1.94 4.62
CA THR A 71 13.91 3.39 4.84
C THR A 71 12.71 3.72 5.72
N LEU A 72 11.94 2.71 6.14
CA LEU A 72 10.71 2.89 6.91
C LEU A 72 10.97 3.57 8.25
N ASN A 73 10.48 4.79 8.40
CA ASN A 73 10.52 5.55 9.65
C ASN A 73 9.12 5.57 10.29
N TYR A 74 9.03 5.11 11.54
CA TYR A 74 7.78 5.09 12.30
C TYR A 74 8.07 5.12 13.79
N LYS A 75 7.09 5.54 14.57
CA LYS A 75 7.16 5.52 16.04
C LYS A 75 6.11 4.58 16.61
N THR A 76 6.54 3.61 17.41
CA THR A 76 5.59 2.78 18.15
C THR A 76 5.04 3.57 19.33
N LEU A 77 3.71 3.71 19.40
CA LEU A 77 3.02 4.45 20.45
C LEU A 77 2.50 3.51 21.54
N ASN A 78 1.98 2.34 21.16
CA ASN A 78 1.46 1.36 22.12
C ASN A 78 1.50 -0.06 21.54
N VAL A 79 1.65 -1.07 22.41
CA VAL A 79 1.56 -2.49 22.08
C VAL A 79 0.65 -3.17 23.09
N THR A 80 -0.48 -3.71 22.64
CA THR A 80 -1.45 -4.41 23.49
C THR A 80 -1.66 -5.85 23.02
N LEU A 81 -1.44 -6.80 23.93
CA LEU A 81 -1.65 -8.22 23.68
C LEU A 81 -3.11 -8.59 24.00
N HIS A 82 -3.86 -9.01 22.99
CA HIS A 82 -5.18 -9.59 23.16
C HIS A 82 -5.11 -11.11 22.99
N LYS A 83 -6.16 -11.81 23.44
CA LYS A 83 -6.21 -13.28 23.37
C LYS A 83 -6.11 -13.84 21.94
N LEU A 84 -6.58 -13.09 20.94
CA LEU A 84 -6.64 -13.54 19.54
C LEU A 84 -5.67 -12.80 18.60
N PHE A 85 -5.14 -11.64 19.02
CA PHE A 85 -4.26 -10.83 18.20
C PHE A 85 -3.41 -9.87 19.05
N THR A 86 -2.33 -9.37 18.48
CA THR A 86 -1.55 -8.28 19.07
C THR A 86 -1.86 -7.00 18.32
N HIS A 87 -2.22 -5.95 19.05
CA HIS A 87 -2.47 -4.65 18.48
C HIS A 87 -1.25 -3.75 18.69
N ILE A 88 -0.67 -3.30 17.59
CA ILE A 88 0.51 -2.42 17.59
C ILE A 88 0.04 -1.08 17.02
N LEU A 89 -0.03 -0.07 17.88
CA LEU A 89 -0.40 1.28 17.50
C LEU A 89 0.88 2.05 17.16
N VAL A 90 0.97 2.53 15.92
CA VAL A 90 2.14 3.21 15.37
C VAL A 90 1.76 4.56 14.79
N ASP A 91 2.69 5.50 14.87
CA ASP A 91 2.68 6.78 14.15
C ASP A 91 3.60 6.67 12.94
N LEU A 92 3.05 6.89 11.75
CA LEU A 92 3.76 6.84 10.47
C LEU A 92 4.38 8.19 10.08
N LEU A 93 4.30 9.20 10.95
CA LEU A 93 4.88 10.53 10.72
C LEU A 93 4.37 11.17 9.41
N GLU A 94 3.09 10.93 9.12
CA GLU A 94 2.45 11.30 7.85
C GLU A 94 2.57 12.79 7.52
N ALA A 95 2.40 13.65 8.52
CA ALA A 95 2.46 15.10 8.36
C ALA A 95 3.85 15.59 7.93
N THR A 96 4.92 14.88 8.30
CA THR A 96 6.30 15.26 7.97
C THR A 96 6.78 14.58 6.69
N GLU A 97 6.42 13.31 6.48
CA GLU A 97 6.95 12.48 5.38
C GLU A 97 6.17 12.65 4.07
N ARG A 98 4.86 12.91 4.10
CA ARG A 98 4.05 12.99 2.87
C ARG A 98 4.36 14.20 1.98
N PRO A 99 4.44 15.44 2.49
CA PRO A 99 4.66 16.62 1.65
C PRO A 99 5.90 16.53 0.74
N PRO A 100 7.10 16.11 1.21
CA PRO A 100 8.27 16.00 0.35
C PRO A 100 8.14 14.88 -0.70
N LEU A 101 7.44 13.78 -0.38
CA LEU A 101 7.18 12.69 -1.32
C LEU A 101 6.25 13.14 -2.46
N GLU A 102 5.18 13.85 -2.14
CA GLU A 102 4.28 14.42 -3.14
C GLU A 102 5.01 15.45 -4.02
N ALA A 103 5.79 16.36 -3.43
CA ALA A 103 6.59 17.33 -4.18
C ALA A 103 7.57 16.67 -5.17
N LYS A 104 8.12 15.50 -4.82
CA LYS A 104 9.10 14.79 -5.65
C LYS A 104 8.48 13.95 -6.78
N ILE A 105 7.27 13.44 -6.59
CA ILE A 105 6.65 12.44 -7.50
C ILE A 105 5.49 13.04 -8.31
N CYS A 106 4.72 13.94 -7.72
CA CYS A 106 3.51 14.51 -8.32
C CYS A 106 3.77 15.76 -9.14
N TYR A 107 4.60 16.66 -8.62
CA TYR A 107 4.93 17.97 -9.20
C TYR A 107 6.25 17.91 -9.97
#